data_AF-A0AAA9SX45-F1
#
_entry.id   AF-A0AAA9SX45-F1
#
_cell.length_a   1.000
_cell.length_b   1.000
_cell.length_c   1.000
_cell.angle_alpha   90.00
_cell.angle_beta   90.00
_cell.angle_gamma   90.00
#
_symmetry.space_group_name_H-M   'P 1'
#
loop_
_entity.id
_entity.type
_entity.pdbx_description
1 polymer ?
#
loop_
_entity_poly.entity_id
_entity_poly.type
_entity_poly.pdbx_seq_one_letter_code
_entity_poly.pdbx_strand_id
1 'polypeptide(L)'
;MMEGLRCSLRLVAGAPGRWRPVPRGACAGAWPLRPLSRGAGRSVSPPLSAAARPGRLPMASPPPAAAAFVPQDCNNGCSAEGTGEGGSKETVETFKAEDLIITRATVLKEKPDSSTLVFGTVFTDHMLTVEWSLELGWEKPRIKPLQNLSLHPGSSAFHYAVELFEGLKAFRGVDNKIRLFRPNLNMDRMYRSAMRATLPAFDKKELLECIQQLVKLDEEWVPYSTSASLYIRPTFIGTEPSLGVKKPTKALLFVILSPVGPYFSTGSFNPVSLWANPKYVRAWKGGTGDCKMGGNYGSSLFAQCEAVENACQQVLWLYGEDNQITEVGTMNLFLYWINEDGEEELATPPLDGIILPGVTRQSILDLAHKWGEFKVSERYLTMDDLTTAVEENRVREMFGSGTACVVCPVSTILYKDETIHIPTMENGPKLASRILEKLTDIQYGREESDWTITVA
;
A
#
# COMPACT_ATOMS: atom_id res chain seq x y z
N MET A 1 -31.86 45.06 8.18
CA MET A 1 -33.23 44.49 8.27
C MET A 1 -33.33 43.46 7.16
N MET A 2 -33.09 42.20 7.53
CA MET A 2 -34.11 41.13 7.66
C MET A 2 -34.41 40.55 6.28
N GLU A 3 -34.02 39.32 5.93
CA GLU A 3 -34.40 37.97 6.39
C GLU A 3 -34.72 37.25 5.05
N GLY A 4 -34.32 36.03 4.69
CA GLY A 4 -34.07 34.83 5.48
C GLY A 4 -35.32 33.94 5.48
N LEU A 5 -35.50 33.02 4.51
CA LEU A 5 -36.39 31.84 4.60
C LEU A 5 -36.07 30.87 3.44
N ARG A 6 -35.36 29.77 3.70
CA ARG A 6 -35.84 28.43 4.13
C ARG A 6 -36.75 27.74 3.12
N CYS A 7 -36.18 26.75 2.42
CA CYS A 7 -36.91 25.75 1.66
C CYS A 7 -37.39 24.62 2.58
N SER A 8 -38.63 24.21 2.35
CA SER A 8 -39.47 23.38 3.21
C SER A 8 -39.47 21.91 2.76
N LEU A 9 -39.22 20.99 3.69
CA LEU A 9 -39.60 19.57 3.55
C LEU A 9 -41.07 19.41 3.94
N ARG A 10 -41.88 18.79 3.06
CA ARG A 10 -43.18 18.20 3.41
C ARG A 10 -43.02 16.70 3.58
N LEU A 11 -43.35 16.20 4.77
CA LEU A 11 -43.69 14.81 5.06
C LEU A 11 -45.22 14.69 5.10
N VAL A 12 -45.77 13.64 4.50
CA VAL A 12 -47.16 13.19 4.72
C VAL A 12 -47.11 11.96 5.62
N ALA A 13 -47.96 11.97 6.65
CA ALA A 13 -48.01 10.98 7.73
C ALA A 13 -49.10 9.91 7.51
N GLY A 14 -48.88 8.73 8.08
CA GLY A 14 -49.89 7.75 8.48
C GLY A 14 -49.47 7.11 9.82
N ALA A 15 -50.33 7.21 10.84
CA ALA A 15 -50.05 6.98 12.27
C ALA A 15 -50.45 5.56 12.77
N PRO A 16 -50.55 5.24 14.09
CA PRO A 16 -49.93 5.82 15.30
C PRO A 16 -49.32 4.76 16.27
N GLY A 17 -48.29 5.15 17.03
CA GLY A 17 -47.81 4.41 18.21
C GLY A 17 -47.27 5.39 19.25
N ARG A 18 -48.00 5.56 20.36
CA ARG A 18 -47.74 6.50 21.46
C ARG A 18 -46.39 6.25 22.12
N TRP A 19 -45.64 7.31 22.45
CA TRP A 19 -45.02 7.55 23.79
C TRP A 19 -44.72 9.05 23.96
N ARG A 20 -44.98 9.58 25.17
CA ARG A 20 -44.75 10.97 25.61
C ARG A 20 -43.33 11.14 26.21
N PRO A 21 -42.80 12.38 26.29
CA PRO A 21 -41.38 12.65 26.51
C PRO A 21 -41.01 12.79 28.00
N VAL A 22 -39.72 12.60 28.32
CA VAL A 22 -39.11 13.00 29.60
C VAL A 22 -37.89 13.91 29.31
N PRO A 23 -37.73 15.04 30.01
CA PRO A 23 -36.76 16.09 29.67
C PRO A 23 -35.36 15.88 30.29
N ARG A 24 -34.41 16.68 29.78
CA ARG A 24 -32.99 16.76 30.19
C ARG A 24 -32.82 17.01 31.69
N GLY A 25 -31.86 16.32 32.29
CA GLY A 25 -31.30 16.62 33.60
C GLY A 25 -29.89 16.05 33.72
N ALA A 26 -28.94 16.93 34.06
CA ALA A 26 -27.57 16.59 34.41
C ALA A 26 -27.49 15.87 35.77
N CYS A 27 -26.51 14.97 35.92
CA CYS A 27 -25.56 14.84 37.04
C CYS A 27 -25.17 13.38 37.34
N ALA A 28 -23.87 13.25 37.66
CA ALA A 28 -23.28 12.37 38.67
C ALA A 28 -23.28 10.85 38.47
N GLY A 29 -22.07 10.29 38.57
CA GLY A 29 -21.80 8.85 38.67
C GLY A 29 -20.37 8.58 39.14
N ALA A 30 -19.97 9.22 40.24
CA ALA A 30 -18.77 8.87 40.99
C ALA A 30 -18.92 7.48 41.62
N TRP A 31 -17.90 6.63 41.50
CA TRP A 31 -17.77 5.39 42.26
C TRP A 31 -16.79 5.60 43.44
N PRO A 32 -17.13 5.17 44.67
CA PRO A 32 -16.42 5.59 45.87
C PRO A 32 -15.20 4.71 46.18
N LEU A 33 -14.10 5.37 46.51
CA LEU A 33 -12.99 4.83 47.29
C LEU A 33 -13.41 4.69 48.77
N ARG A 34 -13.04 3.58 49.41
CA ARG A 34 -12.96 3.49 50.88
C ARG A 34 -11.63 2.87 51.33
N PRO A 35 -11.14 3.25 52.52
CA PRO A 35 -9.73 3.20 52.89
C PRO A 35 -9.36 2.00 53.77
N LEU A 36 -8.11 1.55 53.66
CA LEU A 36 -7.48 0.57 54.55
C LEU A 36 -7.04 1.24 55.86
N SER A 37 -7.46 0.66 56.97
CA SER A 37 -7.08 1.03 58.34
C SER A 37 -5.87 0.22 58.84
N ARG A 38 -5.19 0.82 59.83
CA ARG A 38 -3.96 0.38 60.51
C ARG A 38 -4.08 -0.94 61.27
N GLY A 39 -2.98 -1.68 61.39
CA GLY A 39 -2.75 -2.74 62.37
C GLY A 39 -1.28 -3.15 62.42
N ALA A 40 -0.71 -3.20 63.64
CA ALA A 40 0.72 -3.27 63.95
C ALA A 40 1.30 -4.69 64.00
N GLY A 41 2.63 -4.83 63.93
CA GLY A 41 3.33 -6.09 64.20
C GLY A 41 4.86 -6.03 64.01
N ARG A 42 5.59 -6.00 65.12
CA ARG A 42 7.07 -6.00 65.32
C ARG A 42 7.78 -7.16 64.59
N SER A 43 9.05 -7.12 64.17
CA SER A 43 10.28 -7.04 64.99
C SER A 43 11.54 -7.02 64.07
N VAL A 44 12.49 -6.08 64.25
CA VAL A 44 13.86 -6.18 64.84
C VAL A 44 14.91 -7.06 64.08
N SER A 45 15.70 -6.40 63.21
CA SER A 45 17.19 -6.28 63.12
C SER A 45 18.18 -7.35 63.67
N PRO A 46 19.50 -7.37 63.30
CA PRO A 46 20.23 -6.98 62.06
C PRO A 46 21.43 -7.96 61.72
N PRO A 47 22.63 -7.54 61.23
CA PRO A 47 23.25 -8.06 60.00
C PRO A 47 24.51 -8.94 60.25
N LEU A 48 25.08 -9.57 59.21
CA LEU A 48 26.46 -10.06 59.25
C LEU A 48 27.15 -9.92 57.89
N SER A 49 28.41 -9.51 57.97
CA SER A 49 29.28 -9.05 56.90
C SER A 49 30.19 -10.15 56.35
N ALA A 50 30.60 -9.95 55.09
CA ALA A 50 31.93 -10.17 54.51
C ALA A 50 32.69 -11.51 54.62
N ALA A 51 33.26 -11.85 53.46
CA ALA A 51 34.48 -12.63 53.18
C ALA A 51 34.36 -14.15 53.02
N ALA A 52 34.57 -14.64 51.78
CA ALA A 52 35.83 -15.28 51.36
C ALA A 52 35.73 -15.83 49.91
N ARG A 53 36.82 -15.68 49.15
CA ARG A 53 37.03 -16.28 47.81
C ARG A 53 37.20 -17.81 47.89
N PRO A 54 36.91 -18.52 46.79
CA PRO A 54 37.98 -19.20 46.02
C PRO A 54 37.74 -18.96 44.51
N GLY A 55 38.66 -19.02 43.56
CA GLY A 55 39.92 -19.73 43.37
C GLY A 55 40.01 -19.89 41.83
N ARG A 56 41.13 -19.46 41.21
CA ARG A 56 41.32 -19.42 39.75
C ARG A 56 41.31 -20.82 39.13
N LEU A 57 40.66 -20.97 37.98
CA LEU A 57 40.93 -22.01 36.96
C LEU A 57 41.20 -21.34 35.60
N PRO A 58 42.04 -21.92 34.73
CA PRO A 58 42.65 -21.21 33.61
C PRO A 58 41.74 -21.06 32.39
N MET A 59 41.97 -19.97 31.66
CA MET A 59 41.30 -19.58 30.41
C MET A 59 41.55 -20.62 29.31
N ALA A 60 40.48 -21.06 28.66
CA ALA A 60 40.54 -21.79 27.39
C ALA A 60 40.67 -20.78 26.22
N SER A 61 41.58 -21.08 25.30
CA SER A 61 41.90 -20.28 24.11
C SER A 61 40.71 -20.08 23.17
N PRO A 62 40.57 -18.93 22.49
CA PRO A 62 39.57 -18.75 21.45
C PRO A 62 39.96 -19.50 20.15
N PRO A 63 38.97 -19.90 19.32
CA PRO A 63 39.23 -20.52 18.02
C PRO A 63 39.78 -19.49 17.01
N PRO A 64 40.50 -19.91 15.96
CA PRO A 64 41.16 -19.01 15.03
C PRO A 64 40.14 -18.24 14.17
N ALA A 65 40.46 -16.96 13.93
CA ALA A 65 39.69 -16.05 13.11
C ALA A 65 39.58 -16.56 11.67
N ALA A 66 38.35 -16.60 11.14
CA ALA A 66 38.10 -16.74 9.72
C ALA A 66 38.59 -15.48 8.98
N ALA A 67 39.25 -15.69 7.85
CA ALA A 67 39.92 -14.68 7.05
C ALA A 67 38.96 -13.54 6.64
N ALA A 68 39.44 -12.31 6.84
CA ALA A 68 38.82 -11.10 6.31
C ALA A 68 38.92 -11.11 4.78
N PHE A 69 37.77 -11.04 4.10
CA PHE A 69 37.68 -10.73 2.69
C PHE A 69 37.87 -9.22 2.50
N VAL A 70 38.94 -8.84 1.79
CA VAL A 70 39.19 -7.47 1.33
C VAL A 70 38.37 -7.26 0.04
N PRO A 71 37.59 -6.17 -0.12
CA PRO A 71 36.92 -5.87 -1.38
C PRO A 71 37.95 -5.43 -2.41
N GLN A 72 38.00 -6.12 -3.55
CA GLN A 72 38.86 -5.75 -4.67
C GLN A 72 38.06 -4.86 -5.63
N ASP A 73 38.62 -3.70 -5.95
CA ASP A 73 38.08 -2.71 -6.88
C ASP A 73 37.85 -3.33 -8.28
N CYS A 74 36.62 -3.23 -8.79
CA CYS A 74 36.30 -3.54 -10.17
C CYS A 74 36.18 -2.25 -10.97
N ASN A 75 37.30 -1.81 -11.55
CA ASN A 75 37.29 -0.79 -12.60
C ASN A 75 38.29 -1.19 -13.70
N ASN A 76 37.81 -1.86 -14.73
CA ASN A 76 38.23 -1.64 -16.13
C ASN A 76 37.46 -2.56 -17.07
N GLY A 77 36.90 -1.95 -18.12
CA GLY A 77 36.27 -2.66 -19.22
C GLY A 77 37.27 -3.34 -20.14
N CYS A 78 36.82 -4.43 -20.77
CA CYS A 78 37.32 -4.89 -22.06
C CYS A 78 36.24 -5.75 -22.73
N SER A 79 36.20 -5.61 -24.05
CA SER A 79 35.15 -5.99 -24.99
C SER A 79 35.15 -7.48 -25.40
N ALA A 80 33.94 -7.95 -25.72
CA ALA A 80 33.52 -8.87 -26.80
C ALA A 80 34.11 -10.31 -26.95
N GLU A 81 33.15 -11.22 -27.17
CA GLU A 81 33.20 -12.56 -27.77
C GLU A 81 33.63 -13.76 -26.90
N GLY A 82 32.65 -14.66 -26.69
CA GLY A 82 32.84 -15.97 -26.06
C GLY A 82 31.51 -16.67 -25.84
N THR A 83 31.14 -17.53 -26.78
CA THR A 83 29.97 -18.42 -26.80
C THR A 83 29.92 -19.37 -25.61
N GLY A 84 28.72 -19.61 -25.07
CA GLY A 84 28.48 -20.57 -24.00
C GLY A 84 27.06 -20.52 -23.46
N GLU A 85 26.08 -20.92 -24.27
CA GLU A 85 24.75 -21.29 -23.76
C GLU A 85 24.87 -22.53 -22.88
N GLY A 86 24.47 -22.39 -21.62
CA GLY A 86 24.49 -23.48 -20.63
C GLY A 86 23.89 -23.08 -19.30
N GLY A 87 22.90 -22.17 -19.30
CA GLY A 87 22.09 -21.91 -18.12
C GLY A 87 21.01 -22.98 -18.03
N SER A 88 21.17 -23.96 -17.15
CA SER A 88 20.06 -24.80 -16.71
C SER A 88 18.94 -23.88 -16.22
N LYS A 89 17.85 -23.75 -16.98
CA LYS A 89 16.63 -23.09 -16.51
C LYS A 89 16.18 -23.86 -15.27
N GLU A 90 16.43 -23.31 -14.09
CA GLU A 90 15.74 -23.77 -12.89
C GLU A 90 14.24 -23.61 -13.17
N THR A 91 13.57 -24.74 -13.39
CA THR A 91 12.12 -24.79 -13.46
C THR A 91 11.62 -24.54 -12.05
N VAL A 92 11.13 -23.32 -11.79
CA VAL A 92 10.42 -23.02 -10.55
C VAL A 92 9.22 -23.96 -10.48
N GLU A 93 9.22 -24.89 -9.50
CA GLU A 93 8.04 -25.71 -9.22
C GLU A 93 6.89 -24.78 -8.84
N THR A 94 5.81 -24.81 -9.63
CA THR A 94 4.72 -23.83 -9.60
C THR A 94 3.40 -24.52 -9.86
N PHE A 95 2.31 -23.93 -9.36
CA PHE A 95 0.97 -24.25 -9.86
C PHE A 95 0.84 -23.80 -11.32
N LYS A 96 -0.07 -24.46 -12.06
CA LYS A 96 -0.34 -24.20 -13.48
C LYS A 96 -1.77 -23.74 -13.69
N ALA A 97 -1.96 -22.73 -14.53
CA ALA A 97 -3.29 -22.24 -14.89
C ALA A 97 -4.10 -23.27 -15.69
N GLU A 98 -3.44 -24.20 -16.40
CA GLU A 98 -4.11 -25.30 -17.09
C GLU A 98 -4.77 -26.31 -16.13
N ASP A 99 -4.29 -26.37 -14.87
CA ASP A 99 -4.82 -27.23 -13.81
C ASP A 99 -5.94 -26.57 -12.99
N LEU A 100 -6.42 -25.41 -13.41
CA LEU A 100 -7.38 -24.59 -12.67
C LEU A 100 -8.72 -25.31 -12.47
N ILE A 101 -9.10 -25.48 -11.20
CA ILE A 101 -10.40 -26.06 -10.84
C ILE A 101 -11.39 -24.92 -10.57
N ILE A 102 -12.46 -24.86 -11.35
CA ILE A 102 -13.49 -23.81 -11.22
C ILE A 102 -14.74 -24.40 -10.58
N THR A 103 -15.14 -23.83 -9.44
CA THR A 103 -16.41 -24.10 -8.75
C THR A 103 -17.24 -22.83 -8.74
N ARG A 104 -18.32 -22.80 -9.52
CA ARG A 104 -19.19 -21.62 -9.62
C ARG A 104 -20.10 -21.48 -8.40
N ALA A 105 -20.34 -20.26 -7.96
CA ALA A 105 -21.38 -19.96 -6.97
C ALA A 105 -22.75 -20.34 -7.52
N THR A 106 -23.59 -20.96 -6.69
CA THR A 106 -24.97 -21.31 -7.04
C THR A 106 -25.94 -20.14 -6.89
N VAL A 107 -25.58 -19.15 -6.09
CA VAL A 107 -26.30 -17.90 -5.88
C VAL A 107 -25.34 -16.74 -6.17
N LEU A 108 -25.70 -15.90 -7.13
CA LEU A 108 -24.93 -14.72 -7.51
C LEU A 108 -25.47 -13.49 -6.78
N LYS A 109 -24.57 -12.61 -6.34
CA LYS A 109 -24.96 -11.34 -5.73
C LYS A 109 -25.35 -10.33 -6.80
N GLU A 110 -26.25 -9.42 -6.42
CA GLU A 110 -26.57 -8.23 -7.19
C GLU A 110 -25.36 -7.30 -7.27
N LYS A 111 -25.17 -6.68 -8.44
CA LYS A 111 -24.04 -5.78 -8.67
C LYS A 111 -24.41 -4.40 -8.13
N PRO A 112 -23.53 -3.76 -7.34
CA PRO A 112 -23.81 -2.44 -6.78
C PRO A 112 -23.88 -1.37 -7.88
N ASP A 113 -24.57 -0.27 -7.60
CA ASP A 113 -24.49 0.93 -8.43
C ASP A 113 -23.06 1.52 -8.39
N SER A 114 -22.47 1.67 -9.56
CA SER A 114 -21.12 2.20 -9.76
C SER A 114 -20.93 3.61 -9.18
N SER A 115 -22.01 4.39 -9.06
CA SER A 115 -21.97 5.76 -8.52
C SER A 115 -21.76 5.83 -7.00
N THR A 116 -22.02 4.72 -6.28
CA THR A 116 -22.02 4.66 -4.81
C THR A 116 -20.86 3.83 -4.23
N LEU A 117 -19.96 3.35 -5.08
CA LEU A 117 -18.89 2.44 -4.70
C LEU A 117 -17.90 3.08 -3.73
N VAL A 118 -17.76 2.46 -2.55
CA VAL A 118 -16.68 2.75 -1.59
C VAL A 118 -15.55 1.76 -1.81
N PHE A 119 -14.31 2.25 -1.81
CA PHE A 119 -13.13 1.42 -2.07
C PHE A 119 -13.03 0.23 -1.10
N GLY A 120 -12.98 -0.99 -1.64
CA GLY A 120 -12.63 -2.20 -0.88
C GLY A 120 -13.69 -2.73 0.08
N THR A 121 -14.96 -2.32 -0.05
CA THR A 121 -16.05 -2.74 0.85
C THR A 121 -16.98 -3.79 0.25
N VAL A 122 -17.12 -3.80 -1.08
CA VAL A 122 -17.93 -4.77 -1.83
C VAL A 122 -17.00 -5.74 -2.55
N PHE A 123 -17.34 -7.03 -2.57
CA PHE A 123 -16.54 -8.08 -3.19
C PHE A 123 -17.36 -8.91 -4.18
N THR A 124 -16.71 -9.47 -5.20
CA THR A 124 -17.36 -10.26 -6.27
C THR A 124 -17.75 -11.67 -5.83
N ASP A 125 -18.40 -12.42 -6.72
CA ASP A 125 -18.97 -13.73 -6.41
C ASP A 125 -17.90 -14.80 -6.14
N HIS A 126 -16.71 -14.69 -6.74
CA HIS A 126 -15.66 -15.70 -6.66
C HIS A 126 -14.33 -15.15 -6.12
N MET A 127 -13.44 -16.06 -5.74
CA MET A 127 -12.05 -15.80 -5.36
C MET A 127 -11.13 -16.89 -5.91
N LEU A 128 -9.87 -16.56 -6.15
CA LEU A 128 -8.81 -17.54 -6.43
C LEU A 128 -8.16 -17.96 -5.10
N THR A 129 -7.82 -19.25 -4.96
CA THR A 129 -6.98 -19.78 -3.88
C THR A 129 -6.00 -20.82 -4.40
N VAL A 130 -4.76 -20.78 -3.91
CA VAL A 130 -3.73 -21.78 -4.17
C VAL A 130 -2.97 -22.06 -2.88
N GLU A 131 -3.02 -23.31 -2.43
CA GLU A 131 -2.31 -23.75 -1.23
C GLU A 131 -0.89 -24.19 -1.58
N TRP A 132 0.03 -24.04 -0.62
CA TRP A 132 1.38 -24.54 -0.74
C TRP A 132 1.84 -25.18 0.56
N SER A 133 2.63 -26.25 0.43
CA SER A 133 3.38 -26.84 1.54
C SER A 133 4.81 -27.18 1.13
N LEU A 134 5.73 -27.20 2.10
CA LEU A 134 7.11 -27.60 1.85
C LEU A 134 7.23 -29.06 1.37
N GLU A 135 6.31 -29.93 1.78
CA GLU A 135 6.33 -31.36 1.48
C GLU A 135 5.80 -31.67 0.06
N LEU A 136 4.74 -31.01 -0.36
CA LEU A 136 4.03 -31.31 -1.62
C LEU A 136 4.21 -30.23 -2.70
N GLY A 137 4.81 -29.09 -2.36
CA GLY A 137 4.88 -27.94 -3.25
C GLY A 137 3.52 -27.24 -3.38
N TRP A 138 3.26 -26.72 -4.59
CA TRP A 138 2.02 -26.03 -4.92
C TRP A 138 0.89 -26.99 -5.26
N GLU A 139 -0.27 -26.79 -4.64
CA GLU A 139 -1.50 -27.47 -5.00
C GLU A 139 -2.14 -26.86 -6.26
N LYS A 140 -3.12 -27.57 -6.85
CA LYS A 140 -3.87 -27.06 -8.00
C LYS A 140 -4.59 -25.74 -7.64
N PRO A 141 -4.54 -24.72 -8.51
CA PRO A 141 -5.22 -23.46 -8.27
C PRO A 141 -6.73 -23.65 -8.38
N ARG A 142 -7.50 -22.91 -7.57
CA ARG A 142 -8.96 -23.04 -7.50
C ARG A 142 -9.64 -21.69 -7.57
N ILE A 143 -10.55 -21.51 -8.52
CA ILE A 143 -11.55 -20.43 -8.48
C ILE A 143 -12.80 -21.01 -7.84
N LYS A 144 -13.26 -20.39 -6.75
CA LYS A 144 -14.39 -20.87 -5.95
C LYS A 144 -15.22 -19.70 -5.41
N PRO A 145 -16.43 -19.93 -4.87
CA PRO A 145 -17.22 -18.84 -4.30
C PRO A 145 -16.45 -18.11 -3.19
N LEU A 146 -16.62 -16.80 -3.12
CA LEU A 146 -16.03 -16.00 -2.05
C LEU A 146 -16.45 -16.55 -0.68
N GLN A 147 -15.47 -16.80 0.18
CA GLN A 147 -15.70 -17.38 1.50
C GLN A 147 -14.66 -16.90 2.52
N ASN A 148 -14.97 -17.05 3.80
CA ASN A 148 -14.00 -16.85 4.87
C ASN A 148 -12.85 -17.86 4.76
N LEU A 149 -11.66 -17.44 5.18
CA LEU A 149 -10.50 -18.32 5.30
C LEU A 149 -10.59 -19.10 6.63
N SER A 150 -10.43 -20.43 6.56
CA SER A 150 -10.28 -21.27 7.74
C SER A 150 -8.79 -21.48 8.01
N LEU A 151 -8.27 -20.78 9.03
CA LEU A 151 -6.84 -20.75 9.33
C LEU A 151 -6.58 -21.27 10.74
N HIS A 152 -5.48 -22.01 10.90
CA HIS A 152 -5.00 -22.38 12.23
C HIS A 152 -4.67 -21.10 13.02
N PRO A 153 -5.04 -20.98 14.30
CA PRO A 153 -4.82 -19.73 15.06
C PRO A 153 -3.33 -19.40 15.24
N GLY A 154 -2.45 -20.39 15.15
CA GLY A 154 -0.99 -20.20 15.15
C GLY A 154 -0.39 -19.71 13.82
N SER A 155 -1.19 -19.48 12.78
CA SER A 155 -0.70 -19.09 11.44
C SER A 155 0.24 -17.89 11.51
N SER A 156 1.46 -18.03 10.98
CA SER A 156 2.51 -17.01 11.06
C SER A 156 2.11 -15.62 10.54
N ALA A 157 1.14 -15.52 9.62
CA ALA A 157 0.60 -14.23 9.18
C ALA A 157 -0.01 -13.41 10.33
N PHE A 158 -0.69 -14.07 11.28
CA PHE A 158 -1.31 -13.41 12.43
C PHE A 158 -0.32 -12.95 13.50
N HIS A 159 0.85 -13.60 13.58
CA HIS A 159 1.80 -13.39 14.69
C HIS A 159 3.03 -12.59 14.27
N TYR A 160 3.51 -12.80 13.05
CA TYR A 160 4.79 -12.27 12.57
C TYR A 160 4.69 -11.52 11.24
N ALA A 161 3.47 -11.22 10.79
CA ALA A 161 3.20 -10.52 9.52
C ALA A 161 3.94 -11.14 8.32
N VAL A 162 4.00 -12.48 8.27
CA VAL A 162 4.48 -13.22 7.09
C VAL A 162 3.42 -13.13 6.00
N GLU A 163 3.30 -11.95 5.42
CA GLU A 163 2.25 -11.61 4.46
C GLU A 163 2.65 -10.45 3.53
N LEU A 164 2.13 -10.51 2.32
CA LEU A 164 2.25 -9.48 1.30
C LEU A 164 0.99 -9.41 0.45
N PHE A 165 0.85 -8.33 -0.30
CA PHE A 165 -0.27 -8.15 -1.21
C PHE A 165 0.12 -7.35 -2.45
N GLU A 166 -0.76 -7.39 -3.45
CA GLU A 166 -0.68 -6.56 -4.64
C GLU A 166 -1.96 -5.74 -4.84
N GLY A 167 -1.87 -4.77 -5.74
CA GLY A 167 -2.97 -3.88 -6.07
C GLY A 167 -2.93 -3.41 -7.52
N LEU A 168 -3.79 -4.02 -8.34
CA LEU A 168 -3.98 -3.69 -9.75
C LEU A 168 -5.47 -3.58 -10.08
N LYS A 169 -5.80 -3.19 -11.32
CA LYS A 169 -7.18 -2.94 -11.75
C LYS A 169 -7.47 -3.56 -13.12
N ALA A 170 -8.72 -4.00 -13.28
CA ALA A 170 -9.34 -4.27 -14.57
C ALA A 170 -10.30 -3.13 -14.93
N PHE A 171 -10.30 -2.73 -16.20
CA PHE A 171 -11.08 -1.62 -16.73
C PHE A 171 -11.93 -2.09 -17.91
N ARG A 172 -13.22 -1.77 -17.91
CA ARG A 172 -14.11 -2.01 -19.05
C ARG A 172 -13.98 -0.83 -20.00
N GLY A 173 -13.34 -1.06 -21.14
CA GLY A 173 -13.04 0.00 -22.10
C GLY A 173 -14.27 0.54 -22.82
N VAL A 174 -14.07 1.62 -23.58
CA VAL A 174 -15.12 2.25 -24.41
C VAL A 174 -15.63 1.32 -25.53
N ASP A 175 -14.84 0.30 -25.89
CA ASP A 175 -15.18 -0.78 -26.80
C ASP A 175 -15.77 -2.02 -26.08
N ASN A 176 -16.13 -1.86 -24.81
CA ASN A 176 -16.64 -2.91 -23.92
C ASN A 176 -15.66 -4.06 -23.64
N LYS A 177 -14.39 -3.99 -24.08
CA LYS A 177 -13.37 -4.99 -23.75
C LYS A 177 -12.75 -4.71 -22.39
N ILE A 178 -12.55 -5.76 -21.59
CA ILE A 178 -11.91 -5.65 -20.28
C ILE A 178 -10.39 -5.71 -20.45
N ARG A 179 -9.67 -4.79 -19.79
CA ARG A 179 -8.22 -4.66 -19.86
C ARG A 179 -7.59 -4.63 -18.47
N LEU A 180 -6.44 -5.28 -18.33
CA LEU A 180 -5.52 -5.11 -17.21
C LEU A 180 -4.44 -4.08 -17.57
N PHE A 181 -4.08 -3.22 -16.62
CA PHE A 181 -3.04 -2.20 -16.82
C PHE A 181 -1.70 -2.63 -16.20
N ARG A 182 -0.67 -2.77 -17.05
CA ARG A 182 0.70 -3.21 -16.75
C ARG A 182 0.77 -4.34 -15.70
N PRO A 183 -0.01 -5.43 -15.85
CA PRO A 183 -0.13 -6.43 -14.79
C PRO A 183 1.19 -7.16 -14.51
N ASN A 184 2.05 -7.32 -15.51
CA ASN A 184 3.38 -7.96 -15.36
C ASN A 184 4.25 -7.25 -14.31
N LEU A 185 4.22 -5.92 -14.24
CA LEU A 185 4.98 -5.16 -13.24
C LEU A 185 4.49 -5.44 -11.80
N ASN A 186 3.19 -5.73 -11.64
CA ASN A 186 2.64 -6.14 -10.34
C ASN A 186 3.09 -7.57 -10.00
N MET A 187 3.12 -8.48 -10.98
CA MET A 187 3.64 -9.84 -10.76
C MET A 187 5.14 -9.83 -10.40
N ASP A 188 5.93 -8.96 -11.04
CA ASP A 188 7.34 -8.77 -10.71
C ASP A 188 7.53 -8.25 -9.29
N ARG A 189 6.74 -7.28 -8.85
CA ARG A 189 6.79 -6.73 -7.48
C ARG A 189 6.27 -7.72 -6.44
N MET A 190 5.22 -8.49 -6.74
CA MET A 190 4.72 -9.56 -5.87
C MET A 190 5.78 -10.65 -5.67
N TYR A 191 6.43 -11.09 -6.76
CA TYR A 191 7.51 -12.07 -6.70
C TYR A 191 8.67 -11.58 -5.84
N ARG A 192 9.16 -10.35 -6.06
CA ARG A 192 10.23 -9.76 -5.23
C ARG A 192 9.84 -9.68 -3.75
N SER A 193 8.60 -9.26 -3.47
CA SER A 193 8.07 -9.21 -2.10
C SER A 193 8.00 -10.61 -1.48
N ALA A 194 7.65 -11.64 -2.25
CA ALA A 194 7.58 -13.03 -1.77
C ALA A 194 8.97 -13.56 -1.39
N MET A 195 9.98 -13.28 -2.21
CA MET A 195 11.37 -13.61 -1.91
C MET A 195 11.85 -12.92 -0.64
N ARG A 196 11.55 -11.61 -0.47
CA ARG A 196 11.89 -10.85 0.75
C ARG A 196 11.18 -11.40 1.99
N ALA A 197 9.94 -11.85 1.84
CA ALA A 197 9.14 -12.45 2.92
C ALA A 197 9.47 -13.93 3.19
N THR A 198 10.38 -14.54 2.44
CA THR A 198 10.70 -15.98 2.48
C THR A 198 9.52 -16.90 2.15
N LEU A 199 8.50 -16.37 1.48
CA LEU A 199 7.37 -17.12 0.94
C LEU A 199 7.78 -17.91 -0.31
N PRO A 200 7.04 -18.98 -0.68
CA PRO A 200 7.41 -19.81 -1.82
C PRO A 200 7.31 -19.04 -3.15
N ALA A 201 8.30 -19.25 -4.01
CA ALA A 201 8.30 -18.70 -5.36
C ALA A 201 7.18 -19.32 -6.20
N PHE A 202 6.72 -18.60 -7.23
CA PHE A 202 5.71 -19.04 -8.19
C PHE A 202 6.02 -18.46 -9.57
N ASP A 203 5.48 -19.08 -10.62
CA ASP A 203 5.56 -18.52 -11.98
C ASP A 203 4.58 -17.35 -12.13
N LYS A 204 5.14 -16.18 -12.43
CA LYS A 204 4.42 -14.92 -12.62
C LYS A 204 3.35 -14.99 -13.71
N LYS A 205 3.62 -15.73 -14.80
CA LYS A 205 2.68 -15.89 -15.92
C LYS A 205 1.51 -16.76 -15.54
N GLU A 206 1.76 -17.84 -14.80
CA GLU A 206 0.71 -18.75 -14.32
C GLU A 206 -0.25 -18.03 -13.35
N LEU A 207 0.28 -17.22 -12.43
CA LEU A 207 -0.56 -16.41 -11.55
C LEU A 207 -1.38 -15.38 -12.33
N LEU A 208 -0.76 -14.69 -13.28
CA LEU A 208 -1.46 -13.71 -14.12
C LEU A 208 -2.58 -14.36 -14.92
N GLU A 209 -2.35 -15.54 -15.49
CA GLU A 209 -3.37 -16.29 -16.20
C GLU A 209 -4.52 -16.71 -15.27
N CYS A 210 -4.22 -17.20 -14.06
CA CYS A 210 -5.26 -17.50 -13.07
C CYS A 210 -6.09 -16.26 -12.68
N ILE A 211 -5.45 -15.09 -12.56
CA ILE A 211 -6.13 -13.81 -12.31
C ILE A 211 -7.04 -13.45 -13.49
N GLN A 212 -6.57 -13.61 -14.73
CA GLN A 212 -7.38 -13.35 -15.92
C GLN A 212 -8.61 -14.25 -15.97
N GLN A 213 -8.46 -15.55 -15.68
CA GLN A 213 -9.60 -16.48 -15.60
C GLN A 213 -10.59 -16.11 -14.48
N LEU A 214 -10.11 -15.62 -13.33
CA LEU A 214 -10.96 -15.12 -12.26
C LEU A 214 -11.74 -13.87 -12.68
N VAL A 215 -11.05 -12.88 -13.27
CA VAL A 215 -11.69 -11.65 -13.77
C VAL A 215 -12.68 -11.96 -14.89
N LYS A 216 -12.38 -12.92 -15.77
CA LYS A 216 -13.28 -13.39 -16.82
C LYS A 216 -14.55 -14.01 -16.24
N LEU A 217 -14.42 -14.84 -15.21
CA LEU A 217 -15.58 -15.45 -14.57
C LEU A 217 -16.50 -14.40 -13.91
N ASP A 218 -15.90 -13.36 -13.32
CA ASP A 218 -16.59 -12.25 -12.66
C ASP A 218 -16.63 -10.99 -13.54
N GLU A 219 -16.63 -11.12 -14.88
CA GLU A 219 -16.48 -9.98 -15.80
C GLU A 219 -17.59 -8.91 -15.67
N GLU A 220 -18.80 -9.35 -15.29
CA GLU A 220 -19.95 -8.47 -15.05
C GLU A 220 -19.80 -7.62 -13.79
N TRP A 221 -18.83 -7.92 -12.93
CA TRP A 221 -18.44 -7.06 -11.82
C TRP A 221 -17.50 -5.93 -12.24
N VAL A 222 -16.90 -6.00 -13.43
CA VAL A 222 -16.15 -4.86 -13.98
C VAL A 222 -17.15 -3.77 -14.33
N PRO A 223 -17.15 -2.63 -13.61
CA PRO A 223 -18.21 -1.63 -13.71
C PRO A 223 -18.47 -1.17 -15.13
N TYR A 224 -19.75 -1.02 -15.49
CA TYR A 224 -20.19 -0.37 -16.73
C TYR A 224 -20.07 1.16 -16.61
N SER A 225 -18.84 1.63 -16.38
CA SER A 225 -18.53 3.04 -16.18
C SER A 225 -17.09 3.33 -16.59
N THR A 226 -16.88 4.47 -17.24
CA THR A 226 -15.55 4.99 -17.60
C THR A 226 -14.85 5.74 -16.47
N SER A 227 -15.46 5.79 -15.27
CA SER A 227 -14.90 6.38 -14.05
C SER A 227 -14.72 5.38 -12.91
N ALA A 228 -15.15 4.13 -13.09
CA ALA A 228 -15.02 3.05 -12.12
C ALA A 228 -14.24 1.87 -12.70
N SER A 229 -13.74 0.99 -11.84
CA SER A 229 -12.89 -0.14 -12.22
C SER A 229 -13.09 -1.33 -11.26
N LEU A 230 -12.59 -2.50 -11.64
CA LEU A 230 -12.53 -3.65 -10.74
C LEU A 230 -11.13 -3.72 -10.13
N TYR A 231 -11.02 -3.50 -8.83
CA TYR A 231 -9.77 -3.64 -8.11
C TYR A 231 -9.48 -5.12 -7.83
N ILE A 232 -8.24 -5.53 -8.09
CA ILE A 232 -7.75 -6.90 -7.94
C ILE A 232 -6.75 -6.91 -6.79
N ARG A 233 -6.97 -7.78 -5.80
CA ARG A 233 -6.16 -7.90 -4.59
C ARG A 233 -5.54 -9.29 -4.46
N PRO A 234 -4.43 -9.58 -5.16
CA PRO A 234 -3.62 -10.74 -4.84
C PRO A 234 -3.04 -10.59 -3.44
N THR A 235 -3.07 -11.64 -2.65
CA THR A 235 -2.63 -11.67 -1.26
C THR A 235 -1.92 -12.99 -1.01
N PHE A 236 -0.82 -12.97 -0.28
CA PHE A 236 0.00 -14.16 -0.05
C PHE A 236 0.47 -14.18 1.41
N ILE A 237 0.09 -15.24 2.13
CA ILE A 237 0.26 -15.36 3.57
C ILE A 237 0.96 -16.67 3.95
N GLY A 238 1.78 -16.63 4.99
CA GLY A 238 2.31 -17.82 5.66
C GLY A 238 1.28 -18.42 6.62
N THR A 239 0.96 -19.69 6.44
CA THR A 239 -0.04 -20.45 7.23
C THR A 239 0.62 -21.50 8.12
N GLU A 240 1.89 -21.27 8.49
CA GLU A 240 2.66 -22.09 9.42
C GLU A 240 1.93 -22.20 10.78
N PRO A 241 1.57 -23.39 11.27
CA PRO A 241 0.80 -23.52 12.50
C PRO A 241 1.63 -23.38 13.78
N SER A 242 2.96 -23.46 13.70
CA SER A 242 3.86 -23.33 14.85
C SER A 242 4.27 -21.90 15.14
N LEU A 243 4.50 -21.58 16.41
CA LEU A 243 4.91 -20.26 16.90
C LEU A 243 6.42 -19.99 16.79
N GLY A 244 7.17 -20.86 16.10
CA GLY A 244 8.58 -20.57 15.85
C GLY A 244 8.72 -19.47 14.82
N VAL A 245 9.58 -18.47 15.06
CA VAL A 245 9.91 -17.45 14.05
C VAL A 245 10.88 -18.08 13.04
N LYS A 246 10.34 -18.57 11.94
CA LYS A 246 11.07 -19.30 10.88
C LYS A 246 10.40 -19.09 9.53
N LYS A 247 11.11 -19.49 8.45
CA LYS A 247 10.51 -19.61 7.11
C LYS A 247 9.27 -20.51 7.18
N PRO A 248 8.11 -20.10 6.64
CA PRO A 248 6.89 -20.90 6.73
C PRO A 248 7.01 -22.20 5.92
N THR A 249 6.52 -23.33 6.45
CA THR A 249 6.41 -24.58 5.68
C THR A 249 5.02 -24.81 5.09
N LYS A 250 4.10 -23.86 5.32
CA LYS A 250 2.77 -23.80 4.70
C LYS A 250 2.44 -22.36 4.32
N ALA A 251 1.80 -22.16 3.18
CA ALA A 251 1.38 -20.84 2.72
C ALA A 251 0.07 -20.92 1.93
N LEU A 252 -0.59 -19.77 1.78
CA LEU A 252 -1.80 -19.60 0.99
C LEU A 252 -1.68 -18.34 0.14
N LEU A 253 -1.80 -18.49 -1.18
CA LEU A 253 -1.99 -17.40 -2.11
C LEU A 253 -3.48 -17.31 -2.45
N PHE A 254 -4.08 -16.13 -2.38
CA PHE A 254 -5.45 -15.91 -2.81
C PHE A 254 -5.66 -14.57 -3.50
N VAL A 255 -6.71 -14.47 -4.32
CA VAL A 255 -7.07 -13.22 -5.01
C VAL A 255 -8.54 -12.94 -4.78
N ILE A 256 -8.85 -11.72 -4.34
CA ILE A 256 -10.21 -11.20 -4.23
C ILE A 256 -10.38 -9.99 -5.16
N LEU A 257 -11.60 -9.79 -5.61
CA LEU A 257 -11.97 -8.71 -6.53
C LEU A 257 -12.99 -7.80 -5.85
N SER A 258 -12.87 -6.49 -6.09
CA SER A 258 -13.74 -5.48 -5.49
C SER A 258 -14.04 -4.37 -6.50
N PRO A 259 -15.30 -4.12 -6.89
CA PRO A 259 -15.62 -2.97 -7.75
C PRO A 259 -15.35 -1.68 -6.96
N VAL A 260 -14.67 -0.73 -7.60
CA VAL A 260 -14.30 0.55 -6.98
C VAL A 260 -14.68 1.71 -7.89
N GLY A 261 -15.27 2.75 -7.29
CA GLY A 261 -15.65 3.98 -7.97
C GLY A 261 -14.46 4.91 -8.20
N PRO A 262 -14.72 6.11 -8.75
CA PRO A 262 -13.71 7.15 -8.81
C PRO A 262 -13.29 7.52 -7.39
N TYR A 263 -12.01 7.83 -7.20
CA TYR A 263 -11.51 8.31 -5.92
C TYR A 263 -12.09 9.71 -5.58
N PHE A 264 -12.46 10.47 -6.61
CA PHE A 264 -13.08 11.80 -6.49
C PHE A 264 -14.54 11.73 -6.95
N SER A 265 -15.48 11.97 -6.02
CA SER A 265 -16.91 11.81 -6.24
C SER A 265 -17.54 12.87 -7.15
N THR A 266 -16.90 14.02 -7.36
CA THR A 266 -17.44 15.15 -8.14
C THR A 266 -16.96 15.18 -9.60
N GLY A 267 -16.08 14.26 -10.02
CA GLY A 267 -15.46 14.28 -11.35
C GLY A 267 -14.36 15.35 -11.53
N SER A 268 -14.19 16.25 -10.55
CA SER A 268 -13.05 17.16 -10.41
C SER A 268 -12.09 16.62 -9.36
N PHE A 269 -10.81 16.97 -9.44
CA PHE A 269 -9.86 16.66 -8.37
C PHE A 269 -10.36 17.18 -7.02
N ASN A 270 -10.27 16.34 -5.98
CA ASN A 270 -10.43 16.77 -4.59
C ASN A 270 -9.03 16.74 -3.96
N PRO A 271 -8.36 17.90 -3.81
CA PRO A 271 -7.01 17.93 -3.30
C PRO A 271 -6.98 17.47 -1.83
N VAL A 272 -5.86 16.87 -1.43
CA VAL A 272 -5.66 16.44 -0.05
C VAL A 272 -4.75 17.39 0.71
N SER A 273 -5.06 17.56 2.00
CA SER A 273 -4.18 18.12 3.01
C SER A 273 -3.35 17.00 3.64
N LEU A 274 -2.05 17.24 3.76
CA LEU A 274 -1.08 16.30 4.28
C LEU A 274 -0.59 16.68 5.67
N TRP A 275 -0.39 15.68 6.51
CA TRP A 275 0.19 15.87 7.83
C TRP A 275 1.64 15.37 7.85
N ALA A 276 2.59 16.28 8.11
CA ALA A 276 4.01 16.00 8.08
C ALA A 276 4.59 16.06 9.50
N ASN A 277 4.85 14.91 10.11
CA ASN A 277 5.47 14.81 11.44
C ASN A 277 6.68 13.87 11.40
N PRO A 278 7.91 14.39 11.58
CA PRO A 278 9.14 13.61 11.45
C PRO A 278 9.33 12.58 12.58
N LYS A 279 8.48 12.61 13.63
CA LYS A 279 8.44 11.59 14.68
C LYS A 279 8.12 10.19 14.12
N TYR A 280 7.38 10.12 13.01
CA TYR A 280 6.99 8.85 12.40
C TYR A 280 7.75 8.61 11.11
N VAL A 281 8.36 7.42 11.03
CA VAL A 281 9.11 6.97 9.86
C VAL A 281 8.41 5.77 9.25
N ARG A 282 8.04 5.87 7.97
CA ARG A 282 7.35 4.79 7.23
C ARG A 282 8.25 3.59 7.00
N ALA A 283 9.49 3.86 6.59
CA ALA A 283 10.48 2.89 6.19
C ALA A 283 11.88 3.47 6.38
N TRP A 284 12.88 2.59 6.45
CA TRP A 284 14.29 2.97 6.65
C TRP A 284 15.20 2.13 5.76
N LYS A 285 16.40 2.64 5.48
CA LYS A 285 17.42 1.92 4.69
C LYS A 285 17.75 0.58 5.35
N GLY A 286 17.78 -0.48 4.55
CA GLY A 286 17.89 -1.86 5.03
C GLY A 286 16.57 -2.51 5.49
N GLY A 287 15.48 -1.74 5.58
CA GLY A 287 14.14 -2.22 5.91
C GLY A 287 13.42 -2.94 4.76
N THR A 288 12.09 -2.85 4.73
CA THR A 288 11.23 -3.52 3.73
C THR A 288 10.32 -2.55 2.98
N GLY A 289 10.60 -1.24 3.02
CA GLY A 289 9.72 -0.20 2.48
C GLY A 289 9.50 -0.28 0.96
N ASP A 290 10.45 -0.86 0.24
CA ASP A 290 10.43 -1.12 -1.20
C ASP A 290 9.65 -2.39 -1.60
N CYS A 291 9.14 -3.14 -0.63
CA CYS A 291 8.32 -4.33 -0.80
C CYS A 291 6.88 -4.09 -0.32
N LYS A 292 5.90 -4.77 -0.92
CA LYS A 292 4.48 -4.60 -0.56
C LYS A 292 4.05 -5.59 0.53
N MET A 293 4.82 -5.64 1.61
CA MET A 293 4.60 -6.51 2.77
C MET A 293 3.63 -5.85 3.77
N GLY A 294 2.77 -6.66 4.40
CA GLY A 294 1.73 -6.16 5.32
C GLY A 294 2.28 -5.37 6.51
N GLY A 295 3.44 -5.79 7.03
CA GLY A 295 4.11 -5.12 8.17
C GLY A 295 4.42 -3.64 7.96
N ASN A 296 4.58 -3.18 6.71
CA ASN A 296 4.83 -1.76 6.40
C ASN A 296 3.59 -0.86 6.61
N TYR A 297 2.40 -1.44 6.70
CA TYR A 297 1.13 -0.71 6.74
C TYR A 297 0.47 -0.73 8.12
N GLY A 298 0.70 -1.78 8.92
CA GLY A 298 0.18 -1.83 10.29
C GLY A 298 0.71 -0.68 11.16
N SER A 299 2.00 -0.37 11.03
CA SER A 299 2.67 0.72 11.76
C SER A 299 2.23 2.13 11.31
N SER A 300 1.63 2.27 10.13
CA SER A 300 1.22 3.58 9.61
C SER A 300 -0.11 4.09 10.19
N LEU A 301 -0.93 3.19 10.76
CA LEU A 301 -2.28 3.51 11.17
C LEU A 301 -2.34 4.59 12.26
N PHE A 302 -1.40 4.57 13.21
CA PHE A 302 -1.36 5.57 14.28
C PHE A 302 -1.14 6.99 13.73
N ALA A 303 -0.15 7.17 12.84
CA ALA A 303 0.11 8.45 12.21
C ALA A 303 -1.05 8.91 11.32
N GLN A 304 -1.75 7.99 10.66
CA GLN A 304 -2.94 8.32 9.87
C GLN A 304 -4.11 8.79 10.75
N CYS A 305 -4.31 8.20 11.94
CA CYS A 305 -5.30 8.71 12.90
C CYS A 305 -4.94 10.12 13.37
N GLU A 306 -3.68 10.35 13.74
CA GLU A 306 -3.20 11.67 14.15
C GLU A 306 -3.35 12.71 13.03
N ALA A 307 -3.11 12.32 11.76
CA ALA A 307 -3.38 13.19 10.61
C ALA A 307 -4.86 13.59 10.52
N VAL A 308 -5.79 12.64 10.70
CA VAL A 308 -7.24 12.91 10.68
C VAL A 308 -7.66 13.81 11.85
N GLU A 309 -7.10 13.60 13.03
CA GLU A 309 -7.30 14.47 14.20
C GLU A 309 -6.83 15.92 13.95
N ASN A 310 -5.80 16.08 13.09
CA ASN A 310 -5.29 17.36 12.61
C ASN A 310 -5.92 17.80 11.28
N ALA A 311 -7.13 17.30 10.95
CA ALA A 311 -7.90 17.64 9.75
C ALA A 311 -7.19 17.42 8.40
N CYS A 312 -6.18 16.55 8.38
CA CYS A 312 -5.47 16.12 7.18
C CYS A 312 -5.98 14.75 6.70
N GLN A 313 -6.03 14.55 5.38
CA GLN A 313 -6.56 13.31 4.81
C GLN A 313 -5.49 12.23 4.70
N GLN A 314 -4.21 12.60 4.58
CA GLN A 314 -3.08 11.67 4.41
C GLN A 314 -1.85 12.14 5.21
N VAL A 315 -0.92 11.23 5.43
CA VAL A 315 0.40 11.53 6.02
C VAL A 315 1.39 11.87 4.90
N LEU A 316 2.22 12.90 5.08
CA LEU A 316 3.45 13.09 4.30
C LEU A 316 4.58 12.41 5.06
N TRP A 317 5.16 11.36 4.49
CA TRP A 317 6.23 10.62 5.14
C TRP A 317 7.56 11.34 5.00
N LEU A 318 8.14 11.67 6.15
CA LEU A 318 9.47 12.29 6.24
C LEU A 318 10.51 11.23 6.64
N TYR A 319 11.75 11.42 6.16
CA TYR A 319 12.88 10.54 6.48
C TYR A 319 14.17 11.32 6.68
N GLY A 320 15.04 10.82 7.57
CA GLY A 320 16.36 11.40 7.80
C GLY A 320 16.34 12.68 8.62
N GLU A 321 17.54 13.17 8.95
CA GLU A 321 17.73 14.40 9.72
C GLU A 321 17.34 15.66 8.93
N ASP A 322 17.44 15.57 7.60
CA ASP A 322 17.09 16.59 6.62
C ASP A 322 15.60 16.58 6.22
N ASN A 323 14.78 15.73 6.84
CA ASN A 323 13.33 15.64 6.58
C ASN A 323 13.01 15.47 5.08
N GLN A 324 13.69 14.51 4.44
CA GLN A 324 13.39 14.11 3.06
C GLN A 324 11.93 13.70 2.93
N ILE A 325 11.26 14.27 1.95
CA ILE A 325 9.91 13.91 1.55
C ILE A 325 9.97 12.61 0.76
N THR A 326 9.25 11.58 1.20
CA THR A 326 9.31 10.24 0.61
C THR A 326 8.04 9.85 -0.13
N GLU A 327 6.93 9.67 0.59
CA GLU A 327 5.65 9.20 0.04
C GLU A 327 4.48 9.99 0.64
N VAL A 328 3.34 10.01 -0.08
CA VAL A 328 2.07 10.61 0.36
C VAL A 328 1.14 9.48 0.76
N GLY A 329 1.08 9.16 2.05
CA GLY A 329 0.28 8.06 2.59
C GLY A 329 0.73 6.71 2.02
N THR A 330 -0.02 6.17 1.06
CA THR A 330 0.31 4.92 0.35
C THR A 330 0.60 5.13 -1.15
N MET A 331 0.95 6.37 -1.51
CA MET A 331 1.19 6.84 -2.87
C MET A 331 2.61 7.38 -3.01
N ASN A 332 3.22 7.19 -4.18
CA ASN A 332 4.49 7.82 -4.50
C ASN A 332 4.30 9.33 -4.69
N LEU A 333 5.28 10.13 -4.25
CA LEU A 333 5.25 11.59 -4.39
C LEU A 333 5.83 12.05 -5.74
N PHE A 334 5.20 13.04 -6.36
CA PHE A 334 5.76 13.88 -7.41
C PHE A 334 5.66 15.37 -7.06
N LEU A 335 6.71 16.12 -7.40
CA LEU A 335 6.78 17.58 -7.32
C LEU A 335 7.09 18.13 -8.72
N TYR A 336 6.21 19.01 -9.22
CA TYR A 336 6.42 19.77 -10.44
C TYR A 336 6.70 21.22 -10.09
N TRP A 337 7.87 21.71 -10.48
CA TRP A 337 8.42 22.97 -9.99
C TRP A 337 9.49 23.54 -10.92
N ILE A 338 9.93 24.76 -10.61
CA ILE A 338 11.21 25.28 -11.10
C ILE A 338 12.29 24.91 -10.06
N ASN A 339 13.28 24.11 -10.45
CA ASN A 339 14.35 23.66 -9.56
C ASN A 339 15.32 24.79 -9.21
N GLU A 340 16.36 24.48 -8.42
CA GLU A 340 17.34 25.45 -7.94
C GLU A 340 18.19 26.06 -9.07
N ASP A 341 18.32 25.34 -10.20
CA ASP A 341 19.03 25.79 -11.40
C ASP A 341 18.14 26.65 -12.33
N GLY A 342 16.88 26.88 -11.96
CA GLY A 342 15.91 27.65 -12.76
C GLY A 342 15.25 26.84 -13.89
N GLU A 343 15.37 25.50 -13.88
CA GLU A 343 14.79 24.61 -14.88
C GLU A 343 13.40 24.11 -14.46
N GLU A 344 12.48 24.01 -15.41
CA GLU A 344 11.20 23.33 -15.19
C GLU A 344 11.43 21.83 -15.07
N GLU A 345 10.98 21.24 -13.94
CA GLU A 345 11.32 19.89 -13.54
C GLU A 345 10.12 19.15 -12.92
N LEU A 346 9.96 17.87 -13.29
CA LEU A 346 9.17 16.89 -12.57
C LEU A 346 10.11 15.99 -11.75
N ALA A 347 10.09 16.17 -10.43
CA ALA A 347 10.92 15.44 -9.49
C ALA A 347 10.11 14.39 -8.70
N THR A 348 10.75 13.26 -8.40
CA THR A 348 10.23 12.23 -7.48
C THR A 348 11.39 11.60 -6.70
N PRO A 349 11.20 11.19 -5.43
CA PRO A 349 12.25 10.52 -4.66
C PRO A 349 12.80 9.25 -5.35
N PRO A 350 14.12 8.98 -5.28
CA PRO A 350 14.74 7.83 -5.95
C PRO A 350 14.39 6.51 -5.26
N LEU A 351 14.57 5.39 -5.99
CA LEU A 351 14.35 4.04 -5.45
C LEU A 351 15.57 3.54 -4.67
N ASP A 352 15.84 4.15 -3.52
CA ASP A 352 17.01 3.83 -2.65
C ASP A 352 16.70 2.83 -1.52
N GLY A 353 15.53 2.18 -1.57
CA GLY A 353 15.09 1.15 -0.63
C GLY A 353 14.00 1.58 0.37
N ILE A 354 13.74 2.88 0.53
CA ILE A 354 12.66 3.37 1.41
C ILE A 354 11.38 3.75 0.65
N ILE A 355 11.43 3.75 -0.69
CA ILE A 355 10.30 4.09 -1.57
C ILE A 355 9.74 2.83 -2.21
N LEU A 356 8.42 2.63 -2.15
CA LEU A 356 7.78 1.54 -2.88
C LEU A 356 7.83 1.82 -4.40
N PRO A 357 8.35 0.92 -5.25
CA PRO A 357 8.37 1.12 -6.71
C PRO A 357 6.97 0.95 -7.30
N GLY A 358 6.18 2.04 -7.31
CA GLY A 358 4.81 2.07 -7.82
C GLY A 358 4.74 1.91 -9.34
N VAL A 359 3.71 1.21 -9.81
CA VAL A 359 3.47 1.05 -11.27
C VAL A 359 3.03 2.38 -11.87
N THR A 360 2.18 3.14 -11.18
CA THR A 360 1.77 4.47 -11.62
C THR A 360 2.95 5.44 -11.65
N ARG A 361 3.84 5.39 -10.65
CA ARG A 361 5.10 6.15 -10.64
C ARG A 361 5.93 5.87 -11.90
N GLN A 362 6.17 4.59 -12.20
CA GLN A 362 6.92 4.21 -13.40
C GLN A 362 6.24 4.72 -14.68
N SER A 363 4.92 4.57 -14.79
CA SER A 363 4.17 5.08 -15.95
C SER A 363 4.23 6.60 -16.10
N ILE A 364 4.25 7.35 -15.00
CA ILE A 364 4.39 8.82 -15.05
C ILE A 364 5.78 9.21 -15.55
N LEU A 365 6.83 8.58 -15.03
CA LEU A 365 8.21 8.80 -15.50
C LEU A 365 8.35 8.45 -16.98
N ASP A 366 7.84 7.28 -17.40
CA ASP A 366 7.86 6.85 -18.80
C ASP A 366 7.17 7.87 -19.73
N LEU A 367 6.01 8.40 -19.32
CA LEU A 367 5.29 9.44 -20.07
C LEU A 367 6.06 10.76 -20.12
N ALA A 368 6.55 11.23 -18.98
CA ALA A 368 7.27 12.50 -18.88
C ALA A 368 8.56 12.49 -19.71
N HIS A 369 9.33 11.40 -19.66
CA HIS A 369 10.50 11.21 -20.51
C HIS A 369 10.14 11.16 -21.99
N LYS A 370 9.02 10.51 -22.35
CA LYS A 370 8.56 10.46 -23.74
C LYS A 370 8.11 11.82 -24.28
N TRP A 371 7.52 12.67 -23.43
CA TRP A 371 7.16 14.04 -23.82
C TRP A 371 8.39 14.91 -24.03
N GLY A 372 9.40 14.80 -23.16
CA GLY A 372 10.67 15.53 -23.32
C GLY A 372 10.53 17.05 -23.25
N GLU A 373 9.49 17.55 -22.58
CA GLU A 373 9.13 18.98 -22.52
C GLU A 373 9.78 19.71 -21.33
N PHE A 374 10.18 18.96 -20.30
CA PHE A 374 10.78 19.45 -19.06
C PHE A 374 11.73 18.40 -18.48
N LYS A 375 12.57 18.79 -17.51
CA LYS A 375 13.50 17.88 -16.84
C LYS A 375 12.74 16.85 -16.00
N VAL A 376 13.19 15.61 -16.00
CA VAL A 376 12.60 14.54 -15.19
C VAL A 376 13.68 13.94 -14.31
N SER A 377 13.52 14.05 -13.00
CA SER A 377 14.57 13.73 -12.03
C SER A 377 14.08 12.79 -10.94
N GLU A 378 14.73 11.64 -10.81
CA GLU A 378 14.65 10.82 -9.61
C GLU A 378 15.68 11.35 -8.59
N ARG A 379 15.27 12.30 -7.74
CA ARG A 379 16.16 13.01 -6.79
C ARG A 379 15.54 13.15 -5.41
N TYR A 380 16.38 13.32 -4.40
CA TYR A 380 15.92 13.66 -3.07
C TYR A 380 15.27 15.06 -3.08
N LEU A 381 14.23 15.18 -2.26
CA LEU A 381 13.46 16.40 -2.03
C LEU A 381 13.31 16.54 -0.51
N THR A 382 13.70 17.65 0.07
CA THR A 382 13.56 17.91 1.51
C THR A 382 12.40 18.85 1.79
N MET A 383 11.94 18.90 3.04
CA MET A 383 10.99 19.93 3.47
C MET A 383 11.56 21.34 3.28
N ASP A 384 12.87 21.53 3.50
CA ASP A 384 13.52 22.83 3.34
C ASP A 384 13.50 23.27 1.85
N ASP A 385 13.88 22.37 0.92
CA ASP A 385 13.77 22.61 -0.54
C ASP A 385 12.36 23.06 -0.93
N LEU A 386 11.35 22.36 -0.41
CA LEU A 386 9.95 22.66 -0.68
C LEU A 386 9.53 24.01 -0.12
N THR A 387 9.84 24.31 1.15
CA THR A 387 9.46 25.57 1.79
C THR A 387 10.09 26.77 1.08
N THR A 388 11.39 26.71 0.77
CA THR A 388 12.07 27.76 0.01
C THR A 388 11.44 27.94 -1.37
N ALA A 389 11.12 26.84 -2.08
CA ALA A 389 10.48 26.94 -3.38
C ALA A 389 9.04 27.48 -3.33
N VAL A 390 8.30 27.25 -2.24
CA VAL A 390 6.97 27.85 -2.04
C VAL A 390 7.11 29.35 -1.82
N GLU A 391 8.02 29.80 -0.96
CA GLU A 391 8.29 31.21 -0.70
C GLU A 391 8.71 31.97 -1.97
N GLU A 392 9.52 31.32 -2.81
CA GLU A 392 10.02 31.85 -4.07
C GLU A 392 9.03 31.68 -5.24
N ASN A 393 7.82 31.15 -4.99
CA ASN A 393 6.78 30.89 -6.01
C ASN A 393 7.25 29.98 -7.17
N ARG A 394 8.18 29.05 -6.88
CA ARG A 394 8.73 28.08 -7.85
C ARG A 394 7.90 26.79 -7.96
N VAL A 395 7.12 26.44 -6.93
CA VAL A 395 6.26 25.24 -6.95
C VAL A 395 5.06 25.46 -7.87
N ARG A 396 4.77 24.49 -8.74
CA ARG A 396 3.59 24.48 -9.62
C ARG A 396 2.54 23.51 -9.12
N GLU A 397 2.91 22.24 -9.00
CA GLU A 397 1.99 21.15 -8.65
C GLU A 397 2.70 20.14 -7.74
N MET A 398 1.98 19.60 -6.77
CA MET A 398 2.41 18.45 -5.98
C MET A 398 1.28 17.43 -5.95
N PHE A 399 1.61 16.15 -6.16
CA PHE A 399 0.61 15.10 -6.18
C PHE A 399 1.16 13.74 -5.79
N GLY A 400 0.30 12.92 -5.19
CA GLY A 400 0.53 11.50 -5.00
C GLY A 400 0.16 10.70 -6.25
N SER A 401 0.80 9.55 -6.46
CA SER A 401 0.44 8.58 -7.49
C SER A 401 0.30 7.16 -6.95
N GLY A 402 -0.72 6.44 -7.42
CA GLY A 402 -0.96 5.06 -6.99
C GLY A 402 -2.17 4.44 -7.69
N THR A 403 -2.31 3.11 -7.63
CA THR A 403 -3.37 2.38 -8.35
C THR A 403 -4.79 2.87 -7.98
N ALA A 404 -5.02 3.26 -6.72
CA ALA A 404 -6.35 3.62 -6.23
C ALA A 404 -6.90 4.90 -6.89
N CYS A 405 -6.13 5.99 -6.90
CA CYS A 405 -6.53 7.31 -7.40
C CYS A 405 -5.91 7.71 -8.74
N VAL A 406 -4.93 6.94 -9.24
CA VAL A 406 -4.03 7.30 -10.35
C VAL A 406 -3.16 8.52 -9.99
N VAL A 407 -3.77 9.70 -9.87
CA VAL A 407 -3.12 10.95 -9.45
C VAL A 407 -3.98 11.61 -8.38
N CYS A 408 -3.36 12.09 -7.30
CA CYS A 408 -4.04 12.77 -6.20
C CYS A 408 -3.34 14.10 -5.86
N PRO A 409 -3.90 15.24 -6.28
CA PRO A 409 -3.34 16.55 -5.99
C PRO A 409 -3.24 16.87 -4.50
N VAL A 410 -2.22 17.63 -4.14
CA VAL A 410 -1.97 18.11 -2.79
C VAL A 410 -2.19 19.63 -2.77
N SER A 411 -3.02 20.11 -1.84
CA SER A 411 -3.23 21.56 -1.66
C SER A 411 -2.50 22.12 -0.45
N THR A 412 -2.21 21.30 0.55
CA THR A 412 -1.77 21.81 1.86
C THR A 412 -0.92 20.79 2.58
N ILE A 413 0.08 21.27 3.32
CA ILE A 413 0.91 20.46 4.21
C ILE A 413 0.94 21.13 5.59
N LEU A 414 0.56 20.40 6.63
CA LEU A 414 0.75 20.81 8.02
C LEU A 414 2.10 20.31 8.51
N TYR A 415 3.03 21.21 8.80
CA TYR A 415 4.40 20.90 9.23
C TYR A 415 4.86 21.88 10.32
N LYS A 416 5.40 21.39 11.44
CA LYS A 416 5.85 22.22 12.58
C LYS A 416 4.80 23.24 13.04
N ASP A 417 3.55 22.81 13.14
CA ASP A 417 2.38 23.64 13.49
C ASP A 417 2.04 24.76 12.48
N GLU A 418 2.72 24.81 11.33
CA GLU A 418 2.46 25.74 10.25
C GLU A 418 1.73 25.07 9.08
N THR A 419 0.78 25.80 8.50
CA THR A 419 0.02 25.35 7.33
C THR A 419 0.67 25.92 6.07
N ILE A 420 1.37 25.07 5.33
CA ILE A 420 2.02 25.41 4.06
C ILE A 420 1.01 25.19 2.93
N HIS A 421 0.66 26.25 2.22
CA HIS A 421 -0.18 26.16 1.02
C HIS A 421 0.65 25.71 -0.19
N ILE A 422 0.13 24.73 -0.93
CA ILE A 422 0.74 24.25 -2.18
C ILE A 422 -0.17 24.68 -3.34
N PRO A 423 0.32 25.47 -4.30
CA PRO A 423 -0.51 26.13 -5.31
C PRO A 423 -0.98 25.19 -6.44
N THR A 424 -1.12 23.90 -6.17
CA THR A 424 -1.44 22.87 -7.17
C THR A 424 -2.75 23.20 -7.89
N MET A 425 -3.80 23.55 -7.14
CA MET A 425 -5.13 23.79 -7.70
C MET A 425 -5.22 25.10 -8.48
N GLU A 426 -4.54 26.13 -7.98
CA GLU A 426 -4.50 27.48 -8.57
C GLU A 426 -3.73 27.50 -9.90
N ASN A 427 -2.80 26.57 -10.10
CA ASN A 427 -2.11 26.37 -11.38
C ASN A 427 -2.93 25.57 -12.42
N GLY A 428 -4.18 25.21 -12.11
CA GLY A 428 -5.07 24.49 -13.04
C GLY A 428 -4.77 22.99 -13.16
N PRO A 429 -4.20 22.39 -12.12
CA PRO A 429 -3.16 21.35 -12.13
C PRO A 429 -2.99 20.69 -13.51
N LYS A 430 -2.29 21.38 -14.41
CA LYS A 430 -2.21 21.03 -15.83
C LYS A 430 -1.52 19.70 -16.03
N LEU A 431 -0.40 19.47 -15.35
CA LEU A 431 0.38 18.25 -15.50
C LEU A 431 -0.34 17.06 -14.88
N ALA A 432 -0.87 17.19 -13.67
CA ALA A 432 -1.66 16.14 -13.03
C ALA A 432 -2.91 15.78 -13.83
N SER A 433 -3.61 16.76 -14.41
CA SER A 433 -4.77 16.53 -15.31
C SER A 433 -4.36 15.79 -16.58
N ARG A 434 -3.29 16.23 -17.24
CA ARG A 434 -2.75 15.60 -18.46
C ARG A 434 -2.32 14.15 -18.21
N ILE A 435 -1.67 13.88 -17.08
CA ILE A 435 -1.28 12.53 -16.67
C ILE A 435 -2.52 11.67 -16.44
N LEU A 436 -3.51 12.16 -15.70
CA LEU A 436 -4.74 11.43 -15.42
C LEU A 436 -5.48 11.09 -16.72
N GLU A 437 -5.66 12.07 -17.60
CA GLU A 437 -6.28 11.88 -18.92
C GLU A 437 -5.53 10.82 -19.73
N LYS A 438 -4.20 10.97 -19.88
CA LYS A 438 -3.40 10.03 -20.66
C LYS A 438 -3.46 8.59 -20.13
N LEU A 439 -3.35 8.42 -18.82
CA LEU A 439 -3.40 7.09 -18.20
C LEU A 439 -4.80 6.48 -18.30
N THR A 440 -5.85 7.26 -18.11
CA THR A 440 -7.22 6.76 -18.24
C THR A 440 -7.57 6.45 -19.70
N ASP A 441 -7.09 7.21 -20.67
CA ASP A 441 -7.28 6.92 -22.10
C ASP A 441 -6.69 5.57 -22.48
N ILE A 442 -5.48 5.28 -22.00
CA ILE A 442 -4.86 3.96 -22.18
C ILE A 442 -5.69 2.88 -21.45
N GLN A 443 -6.02 3.09 -20.18
CA GLN A 443 -6.74 2.09 -19.35
C GLN A 443 -8.12 1.71 -19.93
N TYR A 444 -8.87 2.70 -20.42
CA TYR A 444 -10.20 2.51 -21.00
C TYR A 444 -10.17 2.27 -22.53
N GLY A 445 -8.98 2.09 -23.13
CA GLY A 445 -8.82 1.76 -24.54
C GLY A 445 -9.27 2.86 -25.51
N ARG A 446 -9.25 4.13 -25.08
CA ARG A 446 -9.39 5.30 -25.98
C ARG A 446 -8.08 5.55 -26.75
N GLU A 447 -6.97 5.11 -26.18
CA GLU A 447 -5.66 5.06 -26.83
C GLU A 447 -5.08 3.64 -26.75
N GLU A 448 -4.59 3.13 -27.88
CA GLU A 448 -3.90 1.85 -27.92
C GLU A 448 -2.49 1.97 -27.33
N SER A 449 -2.14 1.04 -26.45
CA SER A 449 -0.79 0.92 -25.88
C SER A 449 -0.52 -0.52 -25.43
N ASP A 450 0.74 -0.91 -25.57
CA ASP A 450 1.35 -2.13 -25.02
C ASP A 450 1.26 -2.24 -23.49
N TRP A 451 0.85 -1.18 -22.79
CA TRP A 451 0.64 -1.19 -21.35
C TRP A 451 -0.65 -1.92 -20.94
N THR A 452 -1.55 -2.20 -21.87
CA THR A 452 -2.79 -2.93 -21.57
C THR A 452 -2.78 -4.34 -22.14
N ILE A 453 -3.35 -5.28 -21.37
CA ILE A 453 -3.61 -6.65 -21.81
C ILE A 453 -5.11 -6.88 -21.73
N THR A 454 -5.73 -7.28 -22.84
CA THR A 454 -7.15 -7.65 -22.86
C THR A 454 -7.36 -8.97 -22.15
N VAL A 455 -8.35 -9.03 -21.25
CA VAL A 455 -8.81 -10.28 -20.66
C VAL A 455 -9.61 -11.03 -21.72
N ALA A 456 -9.09 -12.17 -22.18
CA ALA A 456 -9.64 -12.97 -23.28
C ALA A 456 -10.61 -14.06 -22.82
#